data_AF-B3MFB1-F1
#
_entry.id   AF-B3MFB1-F1
#
_cell.length_a   1.000
_cell.length_b   1.000
_cell.length_c   1.000
_cell.angle_alpha   90.00
_cell.angle_beta   90.00
_cell.angle_gamma   90.00
#
_symmetry.space_group_name_H-M   'P 1'
#
loop_
_entity.id
_entity.type
_entity.pdbx_description
1 polymer ?
#
loop_
_entity_poly.entity_id
_entity_poly.type
_entity_poly.pdbx_seq_one_letter_code
_entity_poly.pdbx_strand_id
1 'polypeptide(L)'
;MSRQLFALCLMAAVCASGVYGSCKATVSSFSTQDATILTQLAHVGEFTLQCSGAAPASLFAEFPCGKVVPVAKVGDNKYQVSWVEDIKQGSSGNVQVRLFDEDGYANVRKAQRDGDKVSSVKSLLDIAVPTKSAYKGPWVKAELLAAFLVGGVAYFAFTTKGKVQA
;
A
#
# COMPACT_ATOMS: atom_id res chain seq x y z
N MET A 1 23.04 43.64 30.86
CA MET A 1 22.90 42.19 30.58
C MET A 1 21.51 41.77 30.09
N SER A 2 20.40 42.43 30.47
CA SER A 2 19.02 42.05 30.07
C SER A 2 18.70 42.14 28.56
N ARG A 3 19.27 43.11 27.81
CA ARG A 3 19.01 43.28 26.36
C ARG A 3 19.63 42.19 25.48
N GLN A 4 20.72 41.56 25.92
CA GLN A 4 21.41 40.47 25.20
C GLN A 4 20.65 39.15 25.34
N LEU A 5 19.95 38.94 26.47
CA LEU A 5 19.09 37.77 26.70
C LEU A 5 17.81 37.80 25.86
N PHE A 6 17.23 38.99 25.63
CA PHE A 6 16.02 39.12 24.81
C PHE A 6 16.29 38.85 23.31
N ALA A 7 17.47 39.20 22.81
CA ALA A 7 17.86 38.95 21.42
C ALA A 7 18.11 37.45 21.15
N LEU A 8 18.63 36.72 22.13
CA LEU A 8 18.88 35.27 22.01
C LEU A 8 17.58 34.45 22.01
N CYS A 9 16.55 34.89 22.73
CA CYS A 9 15.22 34.26 22.70
C CYS A 9 14.46 34.46 21.39
N LEU A 10 14.69 35.58 20.68
CA LEU A 10 14.00 35.84 19.41
C LEU A 10 14.56 34.99 18.25
N MET A 11 15.87 34.68 18.28
CA MET A 11 16.51 33.79 17.30
C MET A 11 16.17 32.31 17.51
N ALA A 12 15.82 31.90 18.72
CA ALA A 12 15.40 30.53 19.02
C ALA A 12 13.97 30.21 18.55
N ALA A 13 13.16 31.23 18.23
CA ALA A 13 11.77 31.06 17.80
C ALA A 13 11.58 30.87 16.28
N VAL A 14 12.66 30.90 15.49
CA VAL A 14 12.59 30.78 14.01
C VAL A 14 12.85 29.33 13.53
N CYS A 15 13.21 28.41 14.42
CA CYS A 15 13.44 27.02 14.04
C CYS A 15 12.18 26.17 14.25
N ALA A 16 11.72 25.52 13.17
CA ALA A 16 10.84 24.33 13.11
C ALA A 16 9.43 24.49 12.51
N SER A 17 9.15 25.49 11.68
CA SER A 17 8.12 25.34 10.65
C SER A 17 8.77 24.78 9.39
N GLY A 18 8.61 23.47 9.16
CA GLY A 18 9.03 22.82 7.92
C GLY A 18 8.56 23.61 6.70
N VAL A 19 9.43 23.76 5.70
CA VAL A 19 9.25 24.61 4.50
C VAL A 19 8.12 24.11 3.57
N TYR A 20 7.52 22.99 3.91
CA TYR A 20 6.43 22.37 3.16
C TYR A 20 5.09 22.93 3.65
N GLY A 21 4.56 23.92 2.94
CA GLY A 21 3.18 24.38 3.12
C GLY A 21 2.16 23.26 2.83
N SER A 22 0.86 23.55 2.92
CA SER A 22 -0.17 22.54 2.66
C SER A 22 0.02 21.88 1.28
N CYS A 23 0.14 20.54 1.28
CA CYS A 23 0.33 19.74 0.07
C CYS A 23 -0.97 19.00 -0.28
N LYS A 24 -1.31 18.95 -1.57
CA LYS A 24 -2.40 18.13 -2.12
C LYS A 24 -1.80 17.04 -3.00
N ALA A 25 -2.34 15.83 -2.92
CA ALA A 25 -1.95 14.70 -3.77
C ALA A 25 -3.07 14.29 -4.71
N THR A 26 -2.71 14.00 -5.96
CA THR A 26 -3.57 13.25 -6.88
C THR A 26 -3.02 11.84 -7.01
N VAL A 27 -3.83 10.83 -6.70
CA VAL A 27 -3.41 9.43 -6.59
C VAL A 27 -3.94 8.62 -7.77
N SER A 28 -3.08 7.78 -8.31
CA SER A 28 -3.37 6.72 -9.28
C SER A 28 -2.77 5.43 -8.76
N SER A 29 -3.43 4.30 -9.02
CA SER A 29 -3.05 3.03 -8.42
C SER A 29 -3.08 1.91 -9.45
N PHE A 30 -2.07 1.07 -9.41
CA PHE A 30 -2.03 -0.20 -10.12
C PHE A 30 -1.92 -1.33 -9.09
N SER A 31 -2.57 -2.45 -9.37
CA SER A 31 -2.53 -3.64 -8.54
C SER A 31 -2.54 -4.85 -9.45
N THR A 32 -1.71 -5.83 -9.15
CA THR A 32 -1.72 -7.13 -9.85
C THR A 32 -3.07 -7.82 -9.64
N GLN A 33 -3.71 -8.26 -10.73
CA GLN A 33 -5.06 -8.84 -10.70
C GLN A 33 -5.08 -10.36 -10.78
N ASP A 34 -3.94 -10.99 -11.09
CA ASP A 34 -3.84 -12.44 -11.21
C ASP A 34 -3.09 -13.03 -10.01
N ALA A 35 -3.79 -13.85 -9.23
CA ALA A 35 -3.28 -14.58 -8.06
C ALA A 35 -3.20 -16.09 -8.32
N THR A 36 -3.36 -16.55 -9.57
CA THR A 36 -3.39 -17.99 -9.88
C THR A 36 -2.00 -18.65 -9.83
N ILE A 37 -0.95 -17.89 -10.16
CA ILE A 37 0.45 -18.37 -10.18
C ILE A 37 1.28 -17.68 -9.09
N LEU A 38 0.93 -16.45 -8.73
CA LEU A 38 1.67 -15.67 -7.73
C LEU A 38 1.30 -16.12 -6.31
N THR A 39 2.21 -15.91 -5.37
CA THR A 39 1.94 -16.05 -3.92
C THR A 39 1.71 -14.69 -3.24
N GLN A 40 2.16 -13.62 -3.89
CA GLN A 40 2.13 -12.24 -3.42
C GLN A 40 1.56 -11.32 -4.49
N LEU A 41 0.79 -10.32 -4.05
CA LEU A 41 0.24 -9.26 -4.88
C LEU A 41 1.12 -8.03 -4.77
N ALA A 42 1.50 -7.48 -5.92
CA ALA A 42 2.22 -6.23 -5.98
C ALA A 42 1.23 -5.07 -6.21
N HIS A 43 1.35 -4.06 -5.36
CA HIS A 43 0.58 -2.84 -5.43
C HIS A 43 1.54 -1.67 -5.70
N VAL A 44 1.12 -0.78 -6.58
CA VAL A 44 1.88 0.40 -6.96
C VAL A 44 0.93 1.60 -6.87
N GLY A 45 1.25 2.55 -6.02
CA GLY A 45 0.58 3.84 -5.93
C GLY A 45 1.45 4.92 -6.57
N GLU A 46 0.99 5.54 -7.63
CA GLU A 46 1.60 6.71 -8.24
C GLU A 46 0.82 7.96 -7.86
N PHE A 47 1.51 8.98 -7.34
CA PHE A 47 0.86 10.21 -6.95
C PHE A 47 1.66 11.44 -7.35
N THR A 48 0.95 12.51 -7.66
CA THR A 48 1.55 13.82 -7.95
C THR A 48 1.31 14.74 -6.78
N LEU A 49 2.37 15.38 -6.27
CA LEU A 49 2.27 16.32 -5.15
C LEU A 49 2.25 17.77 -5.63
N GLN A 50 1.26 18.53 -5.16
CA GLN A 50 1.18 19.97 -5.31
C GLN A 50 1.31 20.62 -3.94
N CYS A 51 2.50 21.12 -3.63
CA CYS A 51 2.78 21.83 -2.39
C CYS A 51 2.84 23.33 -2.66
N SER A 52 2.40 24.15 -1.69
CA SER A 52 2.52 25.61 -1.74
C SER A 52 3.98 26.10 -1.61
N GLY A 53 4.89 25.23 -1.16
CA GLY A 53 6.35 25.44 -1.13
C GLY A 53 7.09 24.47 -2.05
N ALA A 54 8.42 24.43 -1.94
CA ALA A 54 9.24 23.46 -2.68
C ALA A 54 8.85 22.03 -2.32
N ALA A 55 8.70 21.14 -3.31
CA ALA A 55 8.39 19.74 -3.03
C ALA A 55 9.60 19.05 -2.36
N PRO A 56 9.38 18.20 -1.34
CA PRO A 56 10.45 17.46 -0.67
C PRO A 56 11.17 16.55 -1.66
N ALA A 57 12.51 16.52 -1.60
CA ALA A 57 13.33 15.72 -2.52
C ALA A 57 13.20 14.21 -2.28
N SER A 58 13.01 13.82 -1.02
CA SER A 58 12.89 12.45 -0.52
C SER A 58 11.65 12.33 0.34
N LEU A 59 10.92 11.23 0.15
CA LEU A 59 9.67 10.95 0.83
C LEU A 59 9.67 9.51 1.34
N PHE A 60 9.01 9.30 2.46
CA PHE A 60 8.83 8.00 3.08
C PHE A 60 7.35 7.75 3.31
N ALA A 61 6.91 6.53 3.04
CA ALA A 61 5.52 6.11 3.17
C ALA A 61 5.40 5.06 4.28
N GLU A 62 4.56 5.32 5.27
CA GLU A 62 4.16 4.33 6.28
C GLU A 62 2.82 3.71 5.90
N PHE A 63 2.76 2.38 5.91
CA PHE A 63 1.54 1.62 5.75
C PHE A 63 0.89 1.32 7.11
N PRO A 64 -0.41 0.96 7.16
CA PRO A 64 -1.12 0.66 8.41
C PRO A 64 -0.49 -0.47 9.23
N CYS A 65 0.31 -1.34 8.59
CA CYS A 65 1.09 -2.39 9.24
C CYS A 65 2.35 -1.88 9.97
N GLY A 66 2.61 -0.57 9.99
CA GLY A 66 3.78 0.05 10.63
C GLY A 66 5.08 -0.06 9.82
N LYS A 67 5.00 -0.61 8.59
CA LYS A 67 6.14 -0.70 7.68
C LYS A 67 6.33 0.63 6.98
N VAL A 68 7.54 1.19 7.07
CA VAL A 68 7.93 2.40 6.36
C VAL A 68 8.79 2.02 5.15
N VAL A 69 8.41 2.52 3.97
CA VAL A 69 9.15 2.31 2.71
C VAL A 69 9.57 3.65 2.12
N PRO A 70 10.72 3.72 1.43
CA PRO A 70 11.08 4.90 0.66
C PRO A 70 10.15 5.04 -0.55
N VAL A 71 9.82 6.28 -0.89
CA VAL A 71 9.03 6.62 -2.07
C VAL A 71 10.00 6.99 -3.20
N ALA A 72 9.82 6.39 -4.37
CA ALA A 72 10.62 6.71 -5.54
C ALA A 72 10.09 7.97 -6.24
N LYS A 73 10.99 8.85 -6.67
CA LYS A 73 10.63 9.99 -7.54
C LYS A 73 10.75 9.56 -9.00
N VAL A 74 9.64 9.56 -9.73
CA VAL A 74 9.57 9.09 -11.13
C VAL A 74 9.63 10.26 -12.11
N GLY A 75 9.34 11.49 -11.66
CA GLY A 75 9.47 12.70 -12.46
C GLY A 75 9.29 13.95 -11.63
N ASP A 76 9.07 15.08 -12.29
CA ASP A 76 8.83 16.35 -11.60
C ASP A 76 7.50 16.30 -10.85
N ASN A 77 7.58 16.38 -9.52
CA ASN A 77 6.47 16.25 -8.58
C ASN A 77 5.69 14.92 -8.66
N LYS A 78 6.21 13.92 -9.38
CA LYS A 78 5.61 12.58 -9.51
C LYS A 78 6.38 11.58 -8.68
N TYR A 79 5.65 10.88 -7.84
CA TYR A 79 6.17 9.94 -6.87
C TYR A 79 5.46 8.60 -7.01
N GLN A 80 6.18 7.53 -6.69
CA GLN A 80 5.69 6.17 -6.77
C GLN A 80 6.08 5.42 -5.50
N VAL A 81 5.10 4.77 -4.91
CA VAL A 81 5.28 3.85 -3.80
C VAL A 81 4.83 2.47 -4.24
N SER A 82 5.59 1.44 -3.87
CA SER A 82 5.21 0.06 -4.14
C SER A 82 5.33 -0.79 -2.89
N TRP A 83 4.44 -1.76 -2.76
CA TRP A 83 4.47 -2.74 -1.69
C TRP A 83 3.91 -4.07 -2.18
N VAL A 84 4.18 -5.11 -1.40
CA VAL A 84 3.70 -6.46 -1.66
C VAL A 84 2.87 -6.91 -0.48
N GLU A 85 1.76 -7.58 -0.76
CA GLU A 85 0.88 -8.22 0.21
C GLU A 85 0.71 -9.69 -0.13
N ASP A 86 0.58 -10.56 0.87
CA ASP A 86 0.26 -11.96 0.64
C ASP A 86 -1.18 -12.10 0.13
N ILE A 87 -1.43 -13.02 -0.81
CA ILE A 87 -2.77 -13.22 -1.41
C ILE A 87 -3.85 -13.59 -0.36
N LYS A 88 -3.43 -14.15 0.77
CA LYS A 88 -4.33 -14.45 1.90
C LYS A 88 -4.84 -13.18 2.60
N GLN A 89 -4.00 -12.15 2.65
CA GLN A 89 -4.28 -10.87 3.30
C GLN A 89 -4.74 -9.79 2.32
N GLY A 90 -4.44 -9.96 1.02
CA GLY A 90 -4.82 -9.03 -0.04
C GLY A 90 -6.33 -8.89 -0.19
N SER A 91 -6.86 -7.80 0.37
CA SER A 91 -8.25 -7.39 0.24
C SER A 91 -8.36 -6.22 -0.74
N SER A 92 -9.49 -6.16 -1.47
CA SER A 92 -9.85 -4.94 -2.19
C SER A 92 -10.23 -3.86 -1.18
N GLY A 93 -9.79 -2.63 -1.39
CA GLY A 93 -10.12 -1.53 -0.50
C GLY A 93 -9.30 -0.28 -0.76
N ASN A 94 -9.26 0.62 0.22
CA ASN A 94 -8.39 1.79 0.20
C ASN A 94 -7.34 1.63 1.30
N VAL A 95 -6.07 1.54 0.92
CA VAL A 95 -4.96 1.51 1.87
C VAL A 95 -4.56 2.95 2.18
N GLN A 96 -4.66 3.31 3.47
CA GLN A 96 -4.21 4.62 3.94
C GLN A 96 -2.69 4.60 4.08
N VAL A 97 -2.01 5.46 3.32
CA VAL A 97 -0.56 5.58 3.32
C VAL A 97 -0.21 6.96 3.87
N ARG A 98 0.57 6.99 4.94
CA ARG A 98 1.02 8.22 5.58
C ARG A 98 2.37 8.62 5.00
N LEU A 99 2.47 9.82 4.47
CA LEU A 99 3.71 10.34 3.90
C LEU A 99 4.48 11.17 4.92
N PHE A 100 5.79 11.01 4.92
CA PHE A 100 6.75 11.72 5.75
C PHE A 100 7.89 12.26 4.89
N ASP A 101 8.42 13.40 5.30
CA ASP A 101 9.72 13.91 4.87
C ASP A 101 10.86 13.26 5.66
N GLU A 102 12.10 13.69 5.43
CA GLU A 102 13.27 13.15 6.14
C GLU A 102 13.20 13.40 7.65
N ASP A 103 12.72 14.58 8.06
CA ASP A 103 12.58 14.96 9.47
C ASP A 103 11.48 14.15 10.15
N GLY A 104 10.32 14.00 9.50
CA GLY A 104 9.22 13.15 9.94
C GLY A 104 9.63 11.69 10.04
N TYR A 105 10.42 11.18 9.09
CA TYR A 105 10.95 9.83 9.12
C TYR A 105 11.92 9.61 10.30
N ALA A 106 12.81 10.57 10.57
CA ALA A 106 13.70 10.52 11.72
C ALA A 106 12.92 10.45 13.05
N ASN A 107 11.83 11.22 13.14
CA ASN A 107 10.92 11.20 14.29
C ASN A 107 10.18 9.87 14.42
N VAL A 108 9.68 9.30 13.32
CA VAL A 108 9.06 7.96 13.31
C VAL A 108 10.03 6.90 13.80
N ARG A 109 11.28 6.91 13.29
CA ARG A 109 12.32 5.97 13.73
C ARG A 109 12.68 6.12 15.20
N LYS A 110 12.68 7.35 15.71
CA LYS A 110 12.90 7.62 17.13
C LYS A 110 11.76 7.06 17.98
N ALA A 111 10.50 7.39 17.63
CA ALA A 111 9.33 6.85 18.32
C ALA A 111 9.29 5.31 18.33
N GLN A 112 9.66 4.67 17.21
CA GLN A 112 9.76 3.21 17.12
C GLN A 112 10.81 2.62 18.08
N ARG A 113 11.94 3.30 18.28
CA ARG A 113 12.99 2.85 19.22
C ARG A 113 12.59 3.07 20.67
N ASP A 114 11.90 4.17 20.95
CA ASP A 114 11.51 4.57 22.29
C ASP A 114 10.27 3.79 22.79
N GLY A 115 9.67 2.94 21.94
CA GLY A 115 8.45 2.18 22.25
C GLY A 115 7.18 3.03 22.24
N ASP A 116 7.28 4.26 21.75
CA ASP A 116 6.18 5.20 21.65
C ASP A 116 5.27 4.89 20.46
N LYS A 117 4.02 5.36 20.54
CA LYS A 117 3.05 5.19 19.46
C LYS A 117 3.46 6.02 18.24
N VAL A 118 3.88 5.35 17.16
CA VAL A 118 4.23 5.97 15.86
C VAL A 118 3.09 6.80 15.26
N SER A 119 1.85 6.51 15.67
CA SER A 119 0.66 7.29 15.32
C SER A 119 0.65 8.72 15.87
N SER A 120 1.50 9.05 16.86
CA SER A 120 1.61 10.41 17.42
C SER A 120 2.46 11.35 16.57
N VAL A 121 3.30 10.81 15.67
CA VAL A 121 4.17 11.60 14.80
C VAL A 121 3.34 12.22 13.70
N LYS A 122 3.44 13.54 13.52
CA LYS A 122 2.70 14.28 12.48
C LYS A 122 3.14 13.80 11.09
N SER A 123 2.20 13.28 10.30
CA SER A 123 2.42 13.01 8.88
C SER A 123 2.31 14.31 8.06
N LEU A 124 3.01 14.32 6.93
CA LEU A 124 3.02 15.44 6.00
C LEU A 124 1.74 15.45 5.16
N LEU A 125 1.31 14.28 4.70
CA LEU A 125 0.04 14.07 4.00
C LEU A 125 -0.37 12.60 4.10
N ASP A 126 -1.66 12.35 4.30
CA ASP A 126 -2.21 10.99 4.26
C ASP A 126 -2.94 10.79 2.92
N ILE A 127 -2.56 9.76 2.17
CA ILE A 127 -3.14 9.44 0.87
C ILE A 127 -3.85 8.09 0.92
N ALA A 128 -5.03 8.00 0.31
CA ALA A 128 -5.76 6.75 0.17
C ALA A 128 -5.44 6.14 -1.20
N VAL A 129 -4.73 5.02 -1.23
CA VAL A 129 -4.42 4.30 -2.47
C VAL A 129 -5.44 3.16 -2.65
N PRO A 130 -6.28 3.20 -3.70
CA PRO A 130 -7.22 2.12 -3.95
C PRO A 130 -6.47 0.86 -4.41
N THR A 131 -6.77 -0.27 -3.80
CA THR A 131 -6.22 -1.58 -4.15
C THR A 131 -7.32 -2.47 -4.70
N LYS A 132 -6.97 -3.22 -5.75
CA LYS A 132 -7.85 -4.27 -6.29
C LYS A 132 -7.40 -5.63 -5.76
N SER A 133 -8.35 -6.45 -5.37
CA SER A 133 -8.07 -7.85 -5.05
C SER A 133 -7.84 -8.64 -6.34
N ALA A 134 -7.03 -9.69 -6.24
CA ALA A 134 -6.70 -10.55 -7.36
C ALA A 134 -7.60 -11.78 -7.41
N TYR A 135 -7.78 -12.31 -8.63
CA TYR A 135 -8.52 -13.53 -8.86
C TYR A 135 -7.77 -14.74 -8.32
N LYS A 136 -8.37 -15.45 -7.35
CA LYS A 136 -7.75 -16.60 -6.65
C LYS A 136 -7.96 -17.95 -7.34
N GLY A 137 -8.47 -17.94 -8.58
CA GLY A 137 -8.81 -19.15 -9.32
C GLY A 137 -10.23 -19.65 -9.07
N PRO A 138 -10.66 -20.64 -9.86
CA PRO A 138 -11.97 -21.27 -9.69
C PRO A 138 -12.01 -22.11 -8.41
N TRP A 139 -13.18 -22.14 -7.77
CA TRP A 139 -13.39 -22.89 -6.52
C TRP A 139 -13.24 -24.41 -6.69
N VAL A 140 -13.59 -24.93 -7.88
CA VAL A 140 -13.49 -26.34 -8.24
C VAL A 140 -12.33 -26.56 -9.20
N LYS A 141 -11.49 -27.57 -8.93
CA LYS A 141 -10.41 -27.98 -9.84
C LYS A 141 -11.02 -28.55 -11.13
N ALA A 142 -10.50 -28.12 -12.27
CA ALA A 142 -10.96 -28.61 -13.57
C ALA A 142 -10.82 -30.14 -13.70
N GLU A 143 -9.80 -30.72 -13.06
CA GLU A 143 -9.56 -32.17 -12.99
C GLU A 143 -10.72 -32.91 -12.32
N LEU A 144 -11.23 -32.37 -11.21
CA LEU A 144 -12.36 -32.96 -10.49
C LEU A 144 -13.64 -32.87 -11.32
N LEU A 145 -13.88 -31.73 -11.98
CA LEU A 145 -15.02 -31.55 -12.89
C LEU A 145 -14.95 -32.55 -14.06
N ALA A 146 -13.76 -32.71 -14.67
CA ALA A 146 -13.55 -33.66 -15.76
C ALA A 146 -13.78 -35.10 -15.31
N ALA A 147 -13.28 -35.49 -14.13
CA ALA A 147 -13.51 -36.82 -13.57
C ALA A 147 -15.00 -37.11 -13.35
N PHE A 148 -15.76 -36.13 -12.83
CA PHE A 148 -17.21 -36.28 -12.67
C PHE A 148 -17.94 -36.40 -14.00
N LEU A 149 -17.55 -35.62 -15.02
CA LEU A 149 -18.16 -35.70 -16.35
C LEU A 149 -17.91 -37.06 -17.01
N VAL A 150 -16.66 -37.53 -16.99
CA VAL A 150 -16.30 -38.84 -17.54
C VAL A 150 -17.00 -39.96 -16.77
N GLY A 151 -17.00 -39.90 -15.44
CA GLY A 151 -17.71 -40.84 -14.58
C GLY A 151 -19.22 -40.87 -14.86
N GLY A 152 -19.84 -39.72 -15.06
CA GLY A 152 -21.26 -39.59 -15.40
C GLY A 152 -21.60 -40.21 -16.75
N VAL A 153 -20.78 -39.95 -17.77
CA VAL A 153 -20.94 -40.54 -19.11
C VAL A 153 -20.79 -42.06 -19.05
N ALA A 154 -19.75 -42.56 -18.38
CA ALA A 154 -19.54 -44.00 -18.23
C ALA A 154 -20.71 -44.66 -17.48
N TYR A 155 -21.18 -44.07 -16.39
CA TYR A 155 -22.35 -44.57 -15.65
C TYR A 155 -23.60 -44.62 -16.53
N PHE A 156 -23.87 -43.57 -17.31
CA PHE A 156 -25.01 -43.56 -18.23
C PHE A 156 -24.89 -44.64 -19.32
N ALA A 157 -23.69 -44.84 -19.87
CA ALA A 157 -23.43 -45.88 -20.86
C ALA A 157 -23.63 -47.29 -20.29
N PHE A 158 -23.12 -47.57 -19.09
CA PHE A 158 -23.29 -48.89 -18.45
C PHE A 158 -24.72 -49.17 -18.02
N THR A 159 -25.44 -48.18 -17.50
CA THR A 159 -26.84 -48.35 -17.07
C THR A 159 -27.79 -48.55 -18.26
N THR A 160 -27.57 -47.84 -19.37
CA THR A 160 -28.35 -48.06 -20.60
C THR A 160 -28.05 -49.43 -21.21
N LYS A 161 -26.78 -49.83 -21.32
CA LYS A 161 -26.40 -51.19 -21.73
C LYS A 161 -27.06 -52.26 -20.85
N GLY A 162 -27.02 -52.09 -19.53
CA GLY A 162 -27.63 -53.04 -18.58
C GLY A 162 -29.15 -53.17 -18.74
N LYS A 163 -29.85 -52.08 -19.09
CA LYS A 163 -31.29 -52.09 -19.37
C LYS A 163 -31.67 -52.73 -20.71
N VAL A 164 -30.76 -52.74 -21.69
CA VAL A 164 -31.02 -53.31 -23.03
C VAL A 164 -30.66 -54.81 -23.09
N GLN A 165 -29.80 -55.28 -22.17
CA GLN A 165 -29.37 -56.68 -22.09
C GLN A 165 -30.17 -57.53 -21.08
N ALA A 166 -31.11 -56.92 -20.36
CA ALA A 166 -32.09 -57.58 -19.50
C ALA A 166 -33.42 -57.75 -20.26
#